data_AF-A0A9P5XUB7-F1
#
_entry.id   AF-A0A9P5XUB7-F1
#
_cell.length_a   1.000
_cell.length_b   1.000
_cell.length_c   1.000
_cell.angle_alpha   90.00
_cell.angle_beta   90.00
_cell.angle_gamma   90.00
#
_symmetry.space_group_name_H-M   'P 1'
#
loop_
_entity.id
_entity.type
_entity.pdbx_description
1 polymer ?
#
loop_
_entity_poly.entity_id
_entity_poly.type
_entity_poly.pdbx_seq_one_letter_code
_entity_poly.pdbx_strand_id
1 'polypeptide(L)'
;MAGTLKKDLPKRPVRPLKPKPAPVATSSAVQVEDLEEEQDGRSEEDDDEFEVHTTFAQIFPEDKLEPWQPNKYHKHPAFEFGNHYFTHRNNATREEIIPFKDSIDPHHLLKNSMGNDYIRIQENNVEYFECYNGVDGSKYKNVNPVIFRIGDIVEVQFSFIAISIRGGAYKILNVLRALTLLDSKPRIEAEIRHSQATHHPIRTITLKMKRQVGYLDDEEEGAQKKVAKMTIND
;
A
#
# COMPACT_ATOMS: atom_id res chain seq x y z
N MET A 1 56.58 54.41 19.22
CA MET A 1 55.43 53.99 18.40
C MET A 1 55.81 52.71 17.67
N ALA A 2 55.28 51.57 18.08
CA ALA A 2 55.45 50.29 17.37
C ALA A 2 54.06 49.64 17.29
N GLY A 3 53.48 49.66 16.08
CA GLY A 3 52.18 49.08 15.80
C GLY A 3 52.29 47.61 15.43
N THR A 4 51.56 46.76 16.14
CA THR A 4 51.48 45.31 15.89
C THR A 4 50.48 45.02 14.76
N LEU A 5 50.99 44.60 13.60
CA LEU A 5 50.17 44.11 12.48
C LEU A 5 49.62 42.70 12.81
N LYS A 6 48.33 42.61 13.12
CA LYS A 6 47.59 41.34 13.12
C LYS A 6 47.33 40.92 11.67
N LYS A 7 47.86 39.77 11.24
CA LYS A 7 47.49 39.14 9.96
C LYS A 7 46.17 38.40 10.16
N ASP A 8 45.09 38.92 9.58
CA ASP A 8 43.81 38.22 9.50
C ASP A 8 43.92 37.03 8.54
N LEU A 9 43.74 35.82 9.06
CA LEU A 9 43.53 34.63 8.21
C LEU A 9 42.11 34.67 7.60
N PRO A 10 41.94 34.28 6.33
CA PRO A 10 40.63 34.26 5.70
C PRO A 10 39.74 33.21 6.37
N LYS A 11 38.56 33.63 6.84
CA LYS A 11 37.52 32.74 7.35
C LYS A 11 37.06 31.83 6.20
N ARG A 12 37.20 30.50 6.38
CA ARG A 12 36.66 29.53 5.42
C ARG A 12 35.13 29.70 5.35
N PRO A 13 34.53 29.67 4.14
CA PRO A 13 33.08 29.68 4.03
C PRO A 13 32.52 28.40 4.64
N VAL A 14 31.68 28.55 5.67
CA VAL A 14 30.87 27.47 6.22
C VAL A 14 29.87 27.11 5.14
N ARG A 15 30.01 25.93 4.52
CA ARG A 15 28.96 25.43 3.62
C ARG A 15 27.69 25.26 4.44
N PRO A 16 26.53 25.75 3.98
CA PRO A 16 25.27 25.40 4.62
C PRO A 16 25.13 23.88 4.59
N LEU A 17 24.93 23.29 5.77
CA LEU A 17 24.52 21.88 5.86
C LEU A 17 23.25 21.76 5.03
N LYS A 18 23.28 20.89 4.02
CA LYS A 18 22.05 20.53 3.29
C LYS A 18 21.02 20.11 4.34
N PRO A 19 19.76 20.58 4.25
CA PRO A 19 18.72 20.10 5.15
C PRO A 19 18.70 18.57 5.06
N LYS A 20 18.77 17.92 6.23
CA LYS A 20 18.58 16.47 6.33
C LYS A 20 17.26 16.17 5.63
N PRO A 21 17.19 15.23 4.66
CA PRO A 21 15.93 14.90 4.03
C PRO A 21 14.93 14.57 5.13
N ALA A 22 13.73 15.14 5.04
CA ALA A 22 12.64 14.77 5.93
C ALA A 22 12.51 13.25 5.91
N PRO A 23 12.29 12.58 7.06
CA PRO A 23 12.03 11.15 7.05
C PRO A 23 10.88 10.91 6.09
N VAL A 24 11.14 10.13 5.04
CA VAL A 24 10.09 9.66 4.13
C VAL A 24 9.10 8.96 5.04
N ALA A 25 7.85 9.41 5.04
CA ALA A 25 6.80 8.75 5.80
C ALA A 25 6.66 7.33 5.26
N THR A 26 7.31 6.38 5.93
CA THR A 26 7.23 4.96 5.64
C THR A 26 6.09 4.42 6.50
N SER A 27 4.87 4.48 5.96
CA SER A 27 3.67 3.88 6.53
C SER A 27 3.06 2.88 5.55
N SER A 28 2.36 1.89 6.07
CA SER A 28 1.32 1.18 5.32
C SER A 28 0.07 2.05 5.40
N ALA A 29 -0.50 2.44 4.27
CA ALA A 29 -1.74 3.20 4.24
C ALA A 29 -2.66 2.71 3.11
N VAL A 30 -3.96 2.75 3.36
CA VAL A 30 -5.01 2.40 2.41
C VAL A 30 -6.11 3.43 2.51
N GLN A 31 -6.67 3.81 1.36
CA GLN A 31 -7.91 4.57 1.27
C GLN A 31 -9.01 3.62 0.82
N VAL A 32 -10.12 3.61 1.53
CA VAL A 32 -11.29 2.79 1.21
C VAL A 32 -12.48 3.71 0.97
N GLU A 33 -13.13 3.50 -0.18
CA GLU A 33 -14.43 4.08 -0.48
C GLU A 33 -15.49 3.11 0.00
N ASP A 34 -16.55 3.65 0.59
CA ASP A 34 -17.73 2.89 0.97
C ASP A 34 -18.48 2.39 -0.28
N LEU A 35 -19.03 1.17 -0.19
CA LEU A 35 -19.82 0.53 -1.23
C LEU A 35 -21.32 0.49 -0.88
N GLU A 36 -21.73 0.98 0.29
CA GLU A 36 -23.14 0.98 0.69
C GLU A 36 -23.95 2.06 -0.04
N GLU A 37 -25.24 1.77 -0.24
CA GLU A 37 -26.18 2.68 -0.91
C GLU A 37 -26.46 3.88 -0.01
N GLU A 38 -26.06 5.07 -0.46
CA GLU A 38 -26.45 6.36 0.12
C GLU A 38 -28.00 6.41 0.31
N GLN A 39 -28.46 6.22 1.55
CA GLN A 39 -29.78 6.69 1.95
C GLN A 39 -29.61 8.12 2.48
N ASP A 40 -30.22 9.09 1.79
CA ASP A 40 -30.27 10.51 2.20
C ASP A 40 -28.94 11.30 2.21
N GLY A 41 -27.89 10.80 1.56
CA GLY A 41 -26.61 11.53 1.40
C GLY A 41 -25.73 11.56 2.66
N ARG A 42 -25.98 10.62 3.58
CA ARG A 42 -25.13 10.35 4.75
C ARG A 42 -24.95 8.83 4.85
N SER A 43 -23.71 8.35 4.86
CA SER A 43 -23.44 6.91 5.04
C SER A 43 -23.61 6.52 6.52
N GLU A 44 -24.00 5.28 6.82
CA GLU A 44 -24.12 4.80 8.21
C GLU A 44 -22.74 4.87 8.93
N GLU A 45 -21.64 4.65 8.20
CA GLU A 45 -20.27 4.75 8.73
C GLU A 45 -19.83 6.18 9.09
N ASP A 46 -20.36 7.22 8.42
CA ASP A 46 -20.10 8.62 8.79
C ASP A 46 -20.68 8.95 10.19
N ASP A 47 -21.83 8.35 10.53
CA ASP A 47 -22.47 8.53 11.84
C ASP A 47 -21.69 7.80 12.94
N ASP A 48 -21.13 6.60 12.65
CA ASP A 48 -20.29 5.83 13.57
C ASP A 48 -18.98 6.57 13.93
N GLU A 49 -18.29 7.15 12.93
CA GLU A 49 -17.05 7.90 13.15
C GLU A 49 -17.32 9.19 13.94
N PHE A 50 -18.48 9.83 13.70
CA PHE A 50 -18.93 10.97 14.48
C PHE A 50 -19.25 10.59 15.94
N GLU A 51 -19.83 9.41 16.17
CA GLU A 51 -20.07 8.88 17.52
C GLU A 51 -18.74 8.59 18.25
N VAL A 52 -17.78 7.99 17.57
CA VAL A 52 -16.43 7.77 18.11
C VAL A 52 -15.77 9.09 18.44
N HIS A 53 -15.79 10.06 17.52
CA HIS A 53 -15.23 11.40 17.78
C HIS A 53 -15.87 12.05 18.99
N THR A 54 -17.20 11.99 19.09
CA THR A 54 -17.96 12.52 20.23
C THR A 54 -17.55 11.85 21.54
N THR A 55 -17.35 10.53 21.53
CA THR A 55 -16.87 9.76 22.68
C THR A 55 -15.47 10.22 23.11
N PHE A 56 -14.56 10.42 22.16
CA PHE A 56 -13.22 10.94 22.45
C PHE A 56 -13.27 12.39 22.95
N ALA A 57 -14.14 13.23 22.39
CA ALA A 57 -14.27 14.63 22.78
C ALA A 57 -14.62 14.80 24.28
N GLN A 58 -15.34 13.85 24.87
CA GLN A 58 -15.66 13.84 26.29
C GLN A 58 -14.44 13.59 27.20
N ILE A 59 -13.35 13.03 26.67
CA ILE A 59 -12.14 12.69 27.43
C ILE A 59 -11.15 13.85 27.46
N PHE A 60 -11.16 14.71 26.43
CA PHE A 60 -10.25 15.84 26.31
C PHE A 60 -10.87 17.14 26.83
N PRO A 61 -10.05 18.14 27.21
CA PRO A 61 -10.58 19.46 27.52
C PRO A 61 -11.34 20.05 26.33
N GLU A 62 -12.37 20.85 26.64
CA GLU A 62 -13.21 21.51 25.64
C GLU A 62 -12.36 22.25 24.59
N ASP A 63 -12.75 22.13 23.32
CA ASP A 63 -12.07 22.70 22.15
C ASP A 63 -10.60 22.29 21.96
N LYS A 64 -10.12 21.23 22.64
CA LYS A 64 -8.77 20.70 22.43
C LYS A 64 -8.70 19.56 21.46
N LEU A 65 -9.81 18.89 21.15
CA LEU A 65 -9.84 17.86 20.13
C LEU A 65 -10.15 18.50 18.77
N GLU A 66 -9.27 18.30 17.78
CA GLU A 66 -9.54 18.75 16.41
C GLU A 66 -10.82 18.08 15.89
N PRO A 67 -11.69 18.81 15.17
CA PRO A 67 -12.88 18.24 14.58
C PRO A 67 -12.49 17.18 13.55
N TRP A 68 -13.22 16.07 13.54
CA TRP A 68 -13.07 15.08 12.48
C TRP A 68 -13.48 15.69 11.14
N GLN A 69 -12.75 15.34 10.08
CA GLN A 69 -13.05 15.75 8.72
C GLN A 69 -12.93 14.52 7.83
N PRO A 70 -14.00 14.13 7.11
CA PRO A 70 -13.94 13.01 6.18
C PRO A 70 -12.93 13.32 5.07
N ASN A 71 -12.14 12.32 4.69
CA ASN A 71 -11.25 12.45 3.55
C ASN A 71 -12.03 12.20 2.25
N LYS A 72 -11.43 12.52 1.11
CA LYS A 72 -12.02 12.28 -0.21
C LYS A 72 -11.06 11.52 -1.11
N TYR A 73 -11.55 10.46 -1.74
CA TYR A 73 -10.90 9.84 -2.88
C TYR A 73 -11.65 10.24 -4.15
N HIS A 74 -10.94 10.87 -5.09
CA HIS A 74 -11.55 11.56 -6.23
C HIS A 74 -12.67 12.55 -5.85
N LYS A 75 -13.93 12.11 -5.93
CA LYS A 75 -15.13 12.91 -5.63
C LYS A 75 -15.98 12.29 -4.52
N HIS A 76 -15.61 11.12 -4.03
CA HIS A 76 -16.38 10.36 -3.05
C HIS A 76 -15.73 10.52 -1.66
N PRO A 77 -16.54 10.52 -0.60
CA PRO A 77 -16.04 10.34 0.76
C PRO A 77 -15.18 9.07 0.84
N ALA A 78 -14.08 9.13 1.58
CA ALA A 78 -13.20 7.99 1.76
C ALA A 78 -12.56 8.03 3.14
N PHE A 79 -12.32 6.84 3.68
CA PHE A 79 -11.57 6.67 4.91
C PHE A 79 -10.10 6.44 4.60
N GLU A 80 -9.22 7.12 5.33
CA GLU A 80 -7.77 6.90 5.27
C GLU A 80 -7.31 6.15 6.52
N PHE A 81 -6.79 4.94 6.31
CA PHE A 81 -6.24 4.11 7.36
C PHE A 81 -4.74 4.00 7.18
N GLY A 82 -3.97 4.26 8.24
CA GLY A 82 -2.51 4.24 8.18
C GLY A 82 -1.89 3.62 9.40
N ASN A 83 -0.74 2.95 9.24
CA ASN A 83 0.09 2.53 10.36
C ASN A 83 1.57 2.71 10.02
N HIS A 84 2.33 3.22 10.97
CA HIS A 84 3.77 3.42 10.81
C HIS A 84 4.50 2.08 10.91
N TYR A 85 5.51 1.88 10.06
CA TYR A 85 6.31 0.64 10.10
C TYR A 85 7.18 0.51 11.36
N PHE A 86 7.48 1.62 12.04
CA PHE A 86 8.28 1.69 13.25
C PHE A 86 7.92 2.92 14.09
N THR A 87 8.19 2.83 15.40
CA THR A 87 7.93 3.87 16.41
C THR A 87 9.26 4.30 17.04
N HIS A 88 9.34 5.55 17.50
CA HIS A 88 10.54 6.06 18.18
C HIS A 88 10.74 5.33 19.53
N ARG A 89 11.97 4.92 19.86
CA ARG A 89 12.29 4.13 21.06
C ARG A 89 11.75 4.73 22.36
N ASN A 90 11.83 6.05 22.50
CA ASN A 90 11.32 6.75 23.69
C ASN A 90 9.81 6.54 23.92
N ASN A 91 9.05 6.21 22.88
CA ASN A 91 7.60 5.98 22.95
C ASN A 91 7.25 4.50 23.12
N ALA A 92 8.24 3.60 23.08
CA ALA A 92 8.04 2.15 23.09
C ALA A 92 9.08 1.47 24.02
N THR A 93 9.23 2.02 25.24
CA THR A 93 10.32 1.64 26.16
C THR A 93 10.20 0.24 26.77
N ARG A 94 8.99 -0.35 26.78
CA ARG A 94 8.70 -1.67 27.38
C ARG A 94 8.20 -2.70 26.38
N GLU A 95 8.14 -2.32 25.11
CA GLU A 95 7.56 -3.16 24.07
C GLU A 95 8.59 -4.14 23.51
N GLU A 96 8.10 -5.31 23.11
CA GLU A 96 8.93 -6.29 22.43
C GLU A 96 9.27 -5.81 21.01
N ILE A 97 10.56 -5.87 20.67
CA ILE A 97 11.03 -5.49 19.33
C ILE A 97 10.77 -6.67 18.37
N ILE A 98 9.95 -6.41 17.35
CA ILE A 98 9.57 -7.39 16.35
C ILE A 98 10.34 -7.12 15.05
N PRO A 99 11.03 -8.13 14.47
CA PRO A 99 11.71 -7.97 13.19
C PRO A 99 10.71 -7.82 12.03
N PHE A 100 11.14 -7.16 10.94
CA PHE A 100 10.38 -7.18 9.69
C PHE A 100 10.34 -8.60 9.11
N LYS A 101 9.17 -8.99 8.59
CA LYS A 101 9.02 -10.19 7.77
C LYS A 101 9.59 -9.92 6.37
N ASP A 102 10.20 -10.91 5.75
CA ASP A 102 10.71 -10.80 4.37
C ASP A 102 9.60 -10.50 3.35
N SER A 103 8.36 -10.88 3.67
CA SER A 103 7.20 -10.52 2.86
C SER A 103 6.93 -9.02 2.79
N ILE A 104 7.36 -8.27 3.81
CA ILE A 104 7.15 -6.82 3.94
C ILE A 104 8.42 -6.05 3.56
N ASP A 105 9.60 -6.57 3.92
CA ASP A 105 10.88 -5.90 3.68
C ASP A 105 11.91 -6.84 2.99
N PRO A 106 11.62 -7.34 1.78
CA PRO A 106 12.44 -8.35 1.09
C PRO A 106 13.86 -7.88 0.77
N HIS A 107 14.08 -6.56 0.71
CA HIS A 107 15.38 -5.95 0.42
C HIS A 107 15.98 -5.24 1.64
N HIS A 108 15.38 -5.43 2.82
CA HIS A 108 15.81 -4.83 4.09
C HIS A 108 15.89 -3.29 4.05
N LEU A 109 15.14 -2.63 3.16
CA LEU A 109 15.14 -1.19 3.00
C LEU A 109 14.52 -0.50 4.22
N LEU A 110 13.41 -1.03 4.74
CA LEU A 110 12.76 -0.48 5.93
C LEU A 110 13.67 -0.65 7.14
N LYS A 111 14.20 -1.85 7.34
CA LYS A 111 15.17 -2.15 8.39
C LYS A 111 16.39 -1.24 8.33
N ASN A 112 16.94 -1.00 7.14
CA ASN A 112 18.10 -0.13 6.94
C ASN A 112 17.76 1.36 7.16
N SER A 113 16.53 1.79 6.86
CA SER A 113 16.09 3.18 7.08
C SER A 113 15.75 3.52 8.54
N MET A 114 15.47 2.50 9.37
CA MET A 114 15.03 2.67 10.76
C MET A 114 16.07 3.36 11.64
N GLY A 115 17.36 3.18 11.34
CA GLY A 115 18.46 3.71 12.16
C GLY A 115 18.44 3.17 13.60
N ASN A 116 19.03 3.93 14.53
CA ASN A 116 19.11 3.52 15.93
C ASN A 116 17.95 4.02 16.80
N ASP A 117 17.24 5.06 16.37
CA ASP A 117 16.27 5.77 17.20
C ASP A 117 14.85 5.16 17.11
N TYR A 118 14.61 4.29 16.13
CA TYR A 118 13.31 3.67 15.89
C TYR A 118 13.37 2.16 16.11
N ILE A 119 12.23 1.60 16.50
CA ILE A 119 12.00 0.17 16.68
C ILE A 119 10.64 -0.21 16.10
N ARG A 120 10.53 -1.44 15.61
CA ARG A 120 9.25 -2.02 15.22
C ARG A 120 8.71 -2.84 16.39
N ILE A 121 7.46 -2.58 16.75
CA ILE A 121 6.74 -3.29 17.83
C ILE A 121 5.46 -3.91 17.28
N GLN A 122 4.74 -4.67 18.10
CA GLN A 122 3.48 -5.30 17.71
C GLN A 122 2.46 -4.29 17.17
N GLU A 123 2.42 -3.09 17.74
CA GLU A 123 1.52 -2.05 17.32
C GLU A 123 1.77 -1.55 15.87
N ASN A 124 3.00 -1.67 15.39
CA ASN A 124 3.37 -1.31 14.01
C ASN A 124 3.05 -2.43 13.00
N ASN A 125 2.52 -3.56 13.47
CA ASN A 125 2.21 -4.69 12.62
C ASN A 125 0.81 -4.55 12.01
N VAL A 126 0.76 -4.59 10.68
CA VAL A 126 -0.47 -4.75 9.92
C VAL A 126 -0.52 -6.19 9.44
N GLU A 127 -1.64 -6.86 9.71
CA GLU A 127 -1.89 -8.21 9.22
C GLU A 127 -2.61 -8.19 7.87
N TYR A 128 -2.29 -9.15 7.02
CA TYR A 128 -2.80 -9.20 5.65
C TYR A 128 -3.38 -10.58 5.40
N PHE A 129 -4.66 -10.62 4.99
CA PHE A 129 -5.40 -11.85 4.78
C PHE A 129 -6.04 -11.91 3.39
N GLU A 130 -6.30 -13.13 2.94
CA GLU A 130 -7.22 -13.39 1.83
C GLU A 130 -8.35 -14.29 2.35
N CYS A 131 -9.58 -13.85 2.12
CA CYS A 131 -10.78 -14.63 2.40
C CYS A 131 -11.05 -15.59 1.23
N TYR A 132 -11.36 -16.83 1.55
CA TYR A 132 -11.77 -17.83 0.56
C TYR A 132 -12.89 -18.70 1.11
N ASN A 133 -13.79 -19.12 0.22
CA ASN A 133 -14.93 -19.95 0.59
C ASN A 133 -14.45 -21.39 0.84
N GLY A 134 -14.46 -21.81 2.10
CA GLY A 134 -14.29 -23.20 2.50
C GLY A 134 -15.62 -23.94 2.56
N VAL A 135 -15.56 -25.26 2.77
CA VAL A 135 -16.74 -26.13 2.93
C VAL A 135 -17.62 -25.71 4.12
N ASP A 136 -16.99 -25.17 5.17
CA ASP A 136 -17.64 -24.79 6.43
C ASP A 136 -17.90 -23.27 6.55
N GLY A 137 -17.77 -22.53 5.44
CA GLY A 137 -17.86 -21.07 5.41
C GLY A 137 -16.54 -20.37 5.08
N SER A 138 -16.51 -19.06 5.27
CA SER A 138 -15.36 -18.20 4.99
C SER A 138 -14.15 -18.59 5.82
N LYS A 139 -13.01 -18.85 5.15
CA LYS A 139 -11.72 -19.13 5.78
C LYS A 139 -10.73 -18.04 5.38
N TYR A 140 -9.77 -17.79 6.27
CA TYR A 140 -8.78 -16.73 6.10
C TYR A 140 -7.39 -17.34 6.11
N LYS A 141 -6.51 -16.85 5.24
CA LYS A 141 -5.09 -17.22 5.24
C LYS A 141 -4.23 -15.96 5.19
N ASN A 142 -3.09 -16.01 5.86
CA ASN A 142 -2.10 -14.94 5.79
C ASN A 142 -1.53 -14.84 4.37
N VAL A 143 -1.39 -13.63 3.87
CA VAL A 143 -0.89 -13.34 2.51
C VAL A 143 0.14 -12.21 2.52
N ASN A 144 0.85 -12.08 1.41
CA ASN A 144 1.73 -10.94 1.18
C ASN A 144 0.89 -9.72 0.75
N PRO A 145 1.14 -8.51 1.28
CA PRO A 145 0.40 -7.30 0.89
C PRO A 145 0.48 -6.96 -0.62
N VAL A 146 1.42 -7.54 -1.37
CA VAL A 146 1.56 -7.34 -2.83
C VAL A 146 0.31 -7.78 -3.62
N ILE A 147 -0.58 -8.60 -3.03
CA ILE A 147 -1.79 -9.04 -3.72
C ILE A 147 -2.84 -7.94 -3.87
N PHE A 148 -2.85 -6.95 -2.98
CA PHE A 148 -3.87 -5.90 -2.96
C PHE A 148 -3.63 -4.87 -4.06
N ARG A 149 -4.71 -4.46 -4.72
CA ARG A 149 -4.72 -3.50 -5.82
C ARG A 149 -5.90 -2.55 -5.68
N ILE A 150 -5.75 -1.38 -6.29
CA ILE A 150 -6.86 -0.42 -6.41
C ILE A 150 -8.02 -1.09 -7.15
N GLY A 151 -9.22 -1.00 -6.58
CA GLY A 151 -10.45 -1.61 -7.08
C GLY A 151 -10.77 -3.00 -6.50
N ASP A 152 -9.93 -3.53 -5.62
CA ASP A 152 -10.27 -4.72 -4.84
C ASP A 152 -11.29 -4.38 -3.73
N ILE A 153 -12.18 -5.32 -3.43
CA ILE A 153 -13.09 -5.25 -2.28
C ILE A 153 -12.36 -5.85 -1.08
N VAL A 154 -12.28 -5.08 -0.01
CA VAL A 154 -11.51 -5.41 1.19
C VAL A 154 -12.33 -5.21 2.46
N GLU A 155 -12.03 -6.00 3.49
CA GLU A 155 -12.44 -5.73 4.86
C GLU A 155 -11.25 -5.10 5.59
N VAL A 156 -11.50 -4.01 6.32
CA VAL A 156 -10.49 -3.27 7.08
C VAL A 156 -10.74 -3.44 8.57
N GLN A 157 -9.70 -3.82 9.31
CA GLN A 157 -9.69 -3.71 10.76
C GLN A 157 -8.76 -2.58 11.17
N PHE A 158 -9.24 -1.68 12.02
CA PHE A 158 -8.48 -0.51 12.46
C PHE A 158 -8.75 -0.18 13.93
N SER A 159 -8.02 0.81 14.45
CA SER A 159 -8.20 1.32 15.81
C SER A 159 -8.11 2.84 15.82
N PHE A 160 -8.83 3.47 16.74
CA PHE A 160 -8.72 4.91 16.99
C PHE A 160 -7.64 5.19 18.04
N ILE A 161 -6.74 6.12 17.73
CA ILE A 161 -5.81 6.68 18.72
C ILE A 161 -5.90 8.19 18.73
N ALA A 162 -5.71 8.80 19.89
CA ALA A 162 -5.55 10.24 20.01
C ALA A 162 -4.07 10.59 20.23
N ILE A 163 -3.54 11.50 19.42
CA ILE A 163 -2.18 12.02 19.55
C ILE A 163 -2.21 13.50 19.91
N SER A 164 -1.29 13.93 20.78
CA SER A 164 -1.09 15.35 21.03
C SER A 164 -0.40 16.01 19.85
N ILE A 165 -0.94 17.11 19.37
CA ILE A 165 -0.36 17.94 18.32
C ILE A 165 0.19 19.26 18.90
N ARG A 166 0.94 20.01 18.08
CA ARG A 166 1.51 21.28 18.49
C ARG A 166 0.39 22.25 18.91
N GLY A 167 0.60 22.94 20.03
CA GLY A 167 -0.39 23.89 20.58
C GLY A 167 -1.30 23.28 21.65
N GLY A 168 -1.04 22.05 22.09
CA GLY A 168 -1.79 21.40 23.17
C GLY A 168 -3.19 20.93 22.76
N ALA A 169 -3.41 20.80 21.45
CA ALA A 169 -4.57 20.14 20.88
C ALA A 169 -4.29 18.66 20.66
N TYR A 170 -5.33 17.89 20.35
CA TYR A 170 -5.30 16.46 20.10
C TYR A 170 -5.96 16.16 18.76
N LYS A 171 -5.46 15.14 18.08
CA LYS A 171 -6.02 14.64 16.82
C LYS A 171 -6.26 13.14 16.93
N ILE A 172 -7.42 12.69 16.48
CA ILE A 172 -7.70 11.26 16.32
C ILE A 172 -7.09 10.77 15.00
N LEU A 173 -6.47 9.60 15.04
CA LEU A 173 -5.92 8.91 13.87
C LEU A 173 -6.52 7.50 13.79
N ASN A 174 -6.74 7.05 12.55
CA ASN A 174 -7.26 5.72 12.24
C ASN A 174 -6.08 4.80 11.91
N VAL A 175 -5.73 3.96 12.89
CA VAL A 175 -4.58 3.06 12.83
C VAL A 175 -4.96 1.74 12.19
N LEU A 176 -4.41 1.47 11.02
CA LEU A 176 -4.63 0.20 10.32
C LEU A 176 -4.06 -0.99 11.12
N ARG A 177 -4.88 -2.01 11.37
CA ARG A 177 -4.52 -3.24 12.10
C ARG A 177 -4.50 -4.47 11.20
N ALA A 178 -5.52 -4.65 10.38
CA ALA A 178 -5.55 -5.73 9.40
C ALA A 178 -6.27 -5.31 8.11
N LEU A 179 -5.89 -5.96 7.02
CA LEU A 179 -6.53 -5.82 5.71
C LEU A 179 -6.80 -7.20 5.13
N THR A 180 -8.05 -7.45 4.75
CA THR A 180 -8.47 -8.74 4.21
C THR A 180 -9.02 -8.56 2.81
N LEU A 181 -8.46 -9.28 1.84
CA LEU A 181 -9.00 -9.31 0.48
C LEU A 181 -10.26 -10.19 0.45
N LEU A 182 -11.40 -9.59 0.08
CA LEU A 182 -12.68 -10.28 -0.04
C LEU A 182 -12.97 -10.69 -1.49
N ASP A 183 -12.86 -9.75 -2.42
CA ASP A 183 -13.09 -10.02 -3.85
C ASP A 183 -12.21 -9.12 -4.73
N SER A 184 -11.64 -9.72 -5.78
CA SER A 184 -10.85 -9.01 -6.80
C SER A 184 -11.51 -9.05 -8.19
N LYS A 185 -12.66 -9.71 -8.33
CA LYS A 185 -13.38 -9.80 -9.61
C LYS A 185 -13.76 -8.44 -10.19
N PRO A 186 -14.31 -7.47 -9.43
CA PRO A 186 -14.70 -6.18 -10.01
C PRO A 186 -13.52 -5.47 -10.70
N ARG A 187 -12.36 -5.48 -10.05
CA ARG A 187 -11.11 -4.98 -10.63
C ARG A 187 -10.71 -5.73 -11.90
N ILE A 188 -10.67 -7.06 -11.85
CA ILE A 188 -10.25 -7.90 -12.98
C ILE A 188 -11.18 -7.67 -14.18
N GLU A 189 -12.48 -7.62 -13.96
CA GLU A 189 -13.48 -7.37 -15.01
C GLU A 189 -13.34 -5.97 -15.63
N ALA A 190 -13.06 -4.95 -14.80
CA ALA A 190 -12.80 -3.60 -15.28
C ALA A 190 -11.51 -3.54 -16.13
N GLU A 191 -10.45 -4.23 -15.71
CA GLU A 191 -9.18 -4.32 -16.44
C GLU A 191 -9.36 -5.03 -17.79
N ILE A 192 -10.11 -6.12 -17.84
CA ILE A 192 -10.48 -6.82 -19.08
C ILE A 192 -11.25 -5.88 -20.01
N ARG A 193 -12.28 -5.20 -19.52
CA ARG A 193 -13.08 -4.24 -20.32
C ARG A 193 -12.22 -3.10 -20.86
N HIS A 194 -11.32 -2.55 -20.05
CA HIS A 194 -10.42 -1.48 -20.48
C HIS A 194 -9.44 -1.96 -21.55
N SER A 195 -8.87 -3.16 -21.40
CA SER A 195 -7.98 -3.74 -22.40
C SER A 195 -8.69 -3.92 -23.75
N GLN A 196 -9.92 -4.45 -23.74
CA GLN A 196 -10.75 -4.66 -24.93
C GLN A 196 -11.11 -3.34 -25.63
N ALA A 197 -11.44 -2.29 -24.88
CA ALA A 197 -11.76 -0.98 -25.44
C ALA A 197 -10.53 -0.24 -26.01
N THR A 198 -9.35 -0.47 -25.43
CA THR A 198 -8.10 0.18 -25.87
C THR A 198 -7.46 -0.54 -27.07
N HIS A 199 -7.81 -1.80 -27.31
CA HIS A 199 -7.54 -2.48 -28.57
C HIS A 199 -8.35 -1.85 -29.70
N HIS A 200 -7.84 -0.74 -30.25
CA HIS A 200 -8.10 -0.42 -31.64
C HIS A 200 -7.78 -1.67 -32.46
N PRO A 201 -8.61 -2.03 -33.46
CA PRO A 201 -8.23 -3.08 -34.39
C PRO A 201 -7.01 -2.58 -35.15
N ILE A 202 -5.82 -2.85 -34.62
CA ILE A 202 -4.62 -2.89 -35.43
C ILE A 202 -5.01 -3.88 -36.53
N ARG A 203 -5.07 -3.40 -37.77
CA ARG A 203 -5.11 -4.24 -38.98
C ARG A 203 -3.84 -5.08 -38.97
N THR A 204 -3.84 -6.10 -38.12
CA THR A 204 -2.75 -7.01 -37.94
C THR A 204 -2.92 -7.98 -39.08
N ILE A 205 -2.09 -7.82 -40.12
CA ILE A 205 -1.80 -8.91 -41.04
C ILE A 205 -1.52 -10.11 -40.14
N THR A 206 -2.40 -11.10 -40.19
CA THR A 206 -2.40 -12.24 -39.28
C THR A 206 -1.22 -13.14 -39.63
N LEU A 207 0.00 -12.73 -39.27
CA LEU A 207 1.08 -13.67 -39.08
C LEU A 207 0.75 -14.42 -37.80
N LYS A 208 0.07 -15.55 -37.97
CA LYS A 208 -0.16 -16.53 -36.90
C LYS A 208 1.21 -16.88 -36.30
N MET A 209 1.57 -16.24 -35.18
CA MET A 209 2.64 -16.76 -34.33
C MET A 209 2.13 -18.06 -33.72
N LYS A 210 2.38 -19.19 -34.40
CA LYS A 210 2.28 -20.51 -33.78
C LYS A 210 3.41 -20.58 -32.76
N ARG A 211 3.09 -20.35 -31.49
CA ARG A 211 3.99 -20.70 -30.40
C ARG A 211 3.94 -22.22 -30.27
N GLN A 212 4.94 -22.90 -30.82
CA GLN A 212 5.06 -24.35 -30.72
C GLN A 212 5.44 -24.68 -29.27
N VAL A 213 4.44 -24.99 -28.45
CA VAL A 213 4.66 -25.62 -27.15
C VAL A 213 4.75 -27.11 -27.45
N GLY A 214 5.98 -27.62 -27.55
CA GLY A 214 6.22 -29.05 -27.67
C GLY A 214 5.84 -29.75 -26.37
N TYR A 215 5.23 -30.92 -26.51
CA TYR A 215 5.53 -32.20 -25.88
C TYR A 215 4.32 -33.08 -26.19
N LEU A 216 4.40 -33.86 -27.27
CA LEU A 216 3.74 -35.15 -27.52
C LEU A 216 4.29 -35.65 -28.86
N ASP A 217 4.76 -36.90 -28.87
CA ASP A 217 5.60 -37.53 -29.89
C ASP A 217 5.09 -37.37 -31.33
N ASP A 218 6.04 -37.19 -32.26
CA ASP A 218 5.81 -37.20 -33.69
C ASP A 218 5.32 -38.59 -34.13
N GLU A 219 4.00 -38.81 -34.13
CA GLU A 219 3.42 -39.88 -34.95
C GLU A 219 3.63 -39.52 -36.42
N GLU A 220 4.61 -40.19 -37.04
CA GLU A 220 4.98 -40.09 -38.45
C GLU A 220 3.83 -40.51 -39.37
N GLU A 221 2.85 -39.64 -39.60
CA GLU A 221 1.81 -39.87 -40.60
C GLU A 221 1.62 -38.65 -41.51
N GLY A 222 2.73 -38.14 -42.06
CA GLY A 222 2.69 -36.99 -42.97
C GLY A 222 3.85 -36.83 -43.95
N ALA A 223 4.96 -37.57 -43.77
CA ALA A 223 6.17 -37.37 -44.57
C ALA A 223 6.14 -38.05 -45.95
N GLN A 224 5.23 -39.01 -46.21
CA GLN A 224 5.20 -39.74 -47.47
C GLN A 224 4.57 -38.96 -48.64
N LYS A 225 3.77 -37.92 -48.40
CA LYS A 225 3.11 -37.14 -49.46
C LYS A 225 3.98 -36.02 -50.08
N LYS A 226 5.12 -35.67 -49.48
CA LYS A 226 6.00 -34.59 -49.97
C LYS A 226 7.24 -35.07 -50.75
N VAL A 227 7.62 -36.34 -50.62
CA VAL A 227 8.74 -36.92 -51.39
C VAL A 227 8.35 -37.37 -52.80
N ALA A 228 7.05 -37.56 -53.08
CA ALA A 228 6.55 -37.95 -54.41
C ALA A 228 6.59 -36.84 -55.49
N LYS A 229 7.08 -35.63 -55.15
CA LYS A 229 7.13 -34.47 -56.07
C LYS A 229 8.54 -34.01 -56.43
N MET A 230 9.58 -34.71 -56.00
CA MET A 230 10.95 -34.46 -56.48
C MET A 230 11.31 -35.52 -57.53
N THR A 231 10.88 -35.29 -58.77
CA THR A 231 11.55 -35.91 -59.92
C THR A 231 12.80 -35.08 -60.24
N ILE A 232 13.96 -35.72 -60.14
CA ILE A 232 15.21 -35.21 -60.72
C ILE A 232 15.16 -35.61 -62.19
N ASN A 233 15.19 -34.63 -63.09
CA ASN A 233 15.43 -34.88 -64.50
C ASN A 233 16.95 -35.01 -64.69
N ASP A 234 17.37 -36.10 -65.34
CA ASP A 234 18.75 -36.32 -65.80
C ASP A 234 19.17 -35.30 -66.87
#